data_AF-A0A661PHJ7-F1
#
_entry.id   AF-A0A661PHJ7-F1
#
_cell.length_a   1.000
_cell.length_b   1.000
_cell.length_c   1.000
_cell.angle_alpha   90.00
_cell.angle_beta   90.00
_cell.angle_gamma   90.00
#
_symmetry.space_group_name_H-M   'P 1'
#
loop_
_entity.id
_entity.type
_entity.pdbx_description
1 polymer ?
#
loop_
_entity_poly.entity_id
_entity_poly.type
_entity_poly.pdbx_seq_one_letter_code
_entity_poly.pdbx_strand_id
1 'polypeptide(L)'
;MNQRQVEILAALLSTTVVFGCGGGDGPLAETPSAAAATETTEEGGPAGTAGGDASAPAASGDPAGSAGTETFRPDRRPLDFITAADTTFGFNFDASDVGKKALERCESRSGGDPQARIQCVRQARKRLPVHVLRFVNEGDKDEGDKWVWATYRHTGNKLVTLRITPIKFGDTTANTITVIAVRKPLGVGPNQSPRRQAVITIPDNFSIELTDPARGRLVYDAKLGLIPE
;
A
#
# COMPACT_ATOMS: atom_id res chain seq x y z
N MET A 1 -4.62 -9.02 32.47
CA MET A 1 -5.98 -9.44 32.89
C MET A 1 -6.73 -8.20 33.32
N ASN A 2 -7.87 -7.90 32.69
CA ASN A 2 -8.92 -7.12 33.33
C ASN A 2 -10.27 -7.53 32.73
N GLN A 3 -11.04 -8.14 33.60
CA GLN A 3 -12.25 -8.92 33.42
C GLN A 3 -13.33 -8.15 34.18
N ARG A 4 -14.06 -7.28 33.47
CA ARG A 4 -15.26 -6.53 33.91
C ARG A 4 -15.72 -5.73 32.69
N GLN A 5 -17.02 -5.64 32.42
CA GLN A 5 -17.68 -5.09 31.21
C GLN A 5 -18.16 -6.13 30.17
N VAL A 6 -18.52 -7.34 30.63
CA VAL A 6 -19.57 -8.14 29.98
C VAL A 6 -20.82 -7.95 30.85
N GLU A 7 -21.98 -7.87 30.21
CA GLU A 7 -23.34 -7.75 30.75
C GLU A 7 -23.94 -6.34 30.83
N ILE A 8 -24.45 -5.84 29.70
CA ILE A 8 -25.79 -5.20 29.65
C ILE A 8 -26.52 -5.67 28.39
N LEU A 9 -27.59 -6.44 28.63
CA LEU A 9 -28.86 -6.62 27.91
C LEU A 9 -28.90 -6.20 26.42
N ALA A 10 -29.21 -7.05 25.44
CA ALA A 10 -30.42 -7.86 25.27
C ALA A 10 -31.74 -7.08 25.43
N ALA A 11 -32.21 -6.38 24.38
CA ALA A 11 -33.63 -6.20 24.07
C ALA A 11 -33.85 -5.51 22.70
N LEU A 12 -34.90 -5.95 21.97
CA LEU A 12 -35.48 -5.45 20.71
C LEU A 12 -34.63 -5.65 19.45
N LEU A 13 -34.89 -6.58 18.52
CA LEU A 13 -36.13 -7.20 18.01
C LEU A 13 -37.28 -6.20 17.76
N SER A 14 -37.21 -5.48 16.65
CA SER A 14 -38.40 -5.01 15.94
C SER A 14 -38.12 -4.95 14.45
N THR A 15 -38.70 -5.94 13.77
CA THR A 15 -38.82 -6.11 12.34
C THR A 15 -39.81 -5.08 11.78
N THR A 16 -39.37 -4.25 10.84
CA THR A 16 -40.30 -3.57 9.92
C THR A 16 -39.79 -3.73 8.50
N VAL A 17 -40.34 -4.72 7.82
CA VAL A 17 -40.24 -4.88 6.37
C VAL A 17 -41.23 -3.89 5.75
N VAL A 18 -40.74 -2.86 5.05
CA VAL A 18 -41.57 -2.06 4.15
C VAL A 18 -41.22 -2.46 2.72
N PHE A 19 -42.11 -3.25 2.12
CA PHE A 19 -42.18 -3.44 0.68
C PHE A 19 -42.67 -2.13 0.04
N GLY A 20 -41.78 -1.45 -0.67
CA GLY A 20 -42.11 -0.31 -1.54
C GLY A 20 -41.78 -0.67 -2.99
N CYS A 21 -42.77 -1.22 -3.68
CA CYS A 21 -42.79 -1.40 -5.12
C CYS A 21 -43.45 -0.15 -5.73
N GLY A 22 -42.78 0.48 -6.69
CA GLY A 22 -43.27 1.63 -7.47
C GLY A 22 -42.06 2.25 -8.18
N GLY A 23 -41.84 2.12 -9.48
CA GLY A 23 -42.82 2.08 -10.56
C GLY A 23 -43.19 3.51 -10.94
N GLY A 24 -42.33 4.18 -11.70
CA GLY A 24 -42.53 5.57 -12.12
C GLY A 24 -41.51 6.00 -13.18
N ASP A 25 -41.80 5.67 -14.44
CA ASP A 25 -41.29 6.33 -15.63
C ASP A 25 -41.62 7.82 -15.61
N GLY A 26 -40.68 8.68 -16.02
CA GLY A 26 -40.94 10.10 -16.25
C GLY A 26 -39.67 10.92 -16.49
N PRO A 27 -39.40 11.36 -17.73
CA PRO A 27 -38.23 12.16 -18.09
C PRO A 27 -38.50 13.64 -17.86
N LEU A 28 -37.53 14.37 -17.30
CA LEU A 28 -37.41 15.81 -17.53
C LEU A 28 -35.95 16.16 -17.79
N ALA A 29 -35.73 16.59 -19.01
CA ALA A 29 -34.58 17.34 -19.45
C ALA A 29 -34.62 18.74 -18.81
N GLU A 30 -33.50 19.21 -18.29
CA GLU A 30 -33.16 20.63 -18.32
C GLU A 30 -31.74 20.80 -18.84
N THR A 31 -31.67 21.52 -19.95
CA THR A 31 -30.52 22.03 -20.69
C THR A 31 -29.82 23.16 -19.89
N PRO A 32 -28.64 23.65 -20.30
CA PRO A 32 -27.59 24.13 -19.41
C PRO A 32 -27.70 25.63 -19.12
N SER A 33 -27.28 26.04 -17.93
CA SER A 33 -27.00 27.44 -17.62
C SER A 33 -25.50 27.71 -17.77
N ALA A 34 -25.17 28.37 -18.87
CA ALA A 34 -23.91 29.05 -19.08
C ALA A 34 -23.96 30.44 -18.43
N ALA A 35 -22.93 30.79 -17.67
CA ALA A 35 -22.61 32.18 -17.37
C ALA A 35 -21.10 32.35 -17.10
N ALA A 36 -20.48 33.13 -17.99
CA ALA A 36 -19.31 34.02 -17.86
C ALA A 36 -18.05 33.51 -17.11
N ALA A 37 -16.93 33.26 -17.78
CA ALA A 37 -16.00 34.23 -18.39
C ALA A 37 -15.23 35.08 -17.36
N THR A 38 -13.94 34.81 -17.21
CA THR A 38 -12.92 35.85 -16.98
C THR A 38 -11.66 35.45 -17.72
N GLU A 39 -11.36 36.22 -18.77
CA GLU A 39 -10.11 36.25 -19.49
C GLU A 39 -9.00 36.80 -18.57
N THR A 40 -7.82 36.20 -18.61
CA THR A 40 -6.59 36.95 -18.35
C THR A 40 -5.51 36.41 -19.29
N THR A 41 -5.39 37.09 -20.42
CA THR A 41 -4.21 37.13 -21.28
C THR A 41 -3.13 37.89 -20.53
N GLU A 42 -1.97 37.28 -20.31
CA GLU A 42 -0.73 38.06 -20.18
C GLU A 42 0.36 37.44 -21.05
N GLU A 43 0.64 38.20 -22.10
CA GLU A 43 1.66 38.06 -23.12
C GLU A 43 2.94 38.72 -22.59
N GLY A 44 4.05 37.99 -22.59
CA GLY A 44 5.31 38.53 -22.09
C GLY A 44 6.48 37.56 -22.24
N GLY A 45 6.94 37.38 -23.46
CA GLY A 45 8.30 36.88 -23.72
C GLY A 45 9.36 37.84 -23.16
N PRO A 46 10.61 37.40 -23.02
CA PRO A 46 11.48 37.53 -24.18
C PRO A 46 12.37 36.32 -24.48
N ALA A 47 12.73 36.29 -25.76
CA ALA A 47 13.72 35.46 -26.40
C ALA A 47 15.11 35.54 -25.73
N GLY A 48 15.88 34.45 -25.83
CA GLY A 48 17.28 34.48 -25.46
C GLY A 48 18.02 33.15 -25.63
N THR A 49 18.60 32.99 -26.82
CA THR A 49 19.90 32.32 -27.04
C THR A 49 19.90 30.82 -27.33
N ALA A 50 19.98 30.57 -28.64
CA ALA A 50 20.58 29.39 -29.23
C ALA A 50 22.07 29.26 -28.84
N GLY A 51 22.45 28.09 -28.37
CA GLY A 51 23.83 27.64 -28.21
C GLY A 51 23.86 26.15 -28.48
N GLY A 52 24.21 25.78 -29.70
CA GLY A 52 24.42 24.39 -30.07
C GLY A 52 25.69 23.86 -29.42
N ASP A 53 25.57 22.72 -28.75
CA ASP A 53 26.70 21.87 -28.43
C ASP A 53 26.33 20.44 -28.83
N ALA A 54 26.87 20.03 -29.97
CA ALA A 54 26.77 18.67 -30.49
C ALA A 54 27.68 17.78 -29.65
N SER A 55 27.15 17.28 -28.52
CA SER A 55 27.79 16.19 -27.78
C SER A 55 27.52 14.87 -28.50
N ALA A 56 28.60 14.29 -29.02
CA ALA A 56 28.64 12.95 -29.59
C ALA A 56 28.08 11.91 -28.60
N PRO A 57 27.33 10.88 -29.07
CA PRO A 57 26.92 9.79 -28.21
C PRO A 57 28.16 8.97 -27.83
N ALA A 58 28.58 9.08 -26.57
CA ALA A 58 29.49 8.12 -25.97
C ALA A 58 28.80 6.75 -26.02
N ALA A 59 29.42 5.80 -26.71
CA ALA A 59 29.01 4.42 -26.70
C ALA A 59 28.99 3.93 -25.24
N SER A 60 27.79 3.71 -24.71
CA SER A 60 27.56 2.95 -23.49
C SER A 60 28.08 1.54 -23.74
N GLY A 61 29.34 1.30 -23.37
CA GLY A 61 29.83 -0.05 -23.18
C GLY A 61 29.04 -0.67 -22.05
N ASP A 62 28.12 -1.57 -22.38
CA ASP A 62 27.54 -2.49 -21.41
C ASP A 62 28.68 -3.19 -20.67
N PRO A 63 28.82 -3.01 -19.35
CA PRO A 63 29.64 -3.93 -18.60
C PRO A 63 28.90 -5.26 -18.63
N ALA A 64 29.35 -6.15 -19.53
CA ALA A 64 29.13 -7.58 -19.46
C ALA A 64 29.85 -8.13 -18.21
N GLY A 65 29.36 -7.70 -17.04
CA GLY A 65 29.72 -8.21 -15.73
C GLY A 65 28.97 -9.51 -15.53
N SER A 66 29.70 -10.60 -15.73
CA SER A 66 29.35 -11.99 -15.41
C SER A 66 28.30 -12.11 -14.29
N ALA A 67 27.15 -12.70 -14.64
CA ALA A 67 26.08 -13.10 -13.73
C ALA A 67 26.55 -14.19 -12.76
N GLY A 68 27.41 -13.83 -11.81
CA GLY A 68 27.47 -14.55 -10.56
C GLY A 68 26.15 -14.33 -9.84
N THR A 69 25.49 -15.40 -9.41
CA THR A 69 24.35 -15.32 -8.49
C THR A 69 24.88 -14.84 -7.13
N GLU A 70 25.32 -13.60 -7.03
CA GLU A 70 25.62 -12.97 -5.76
C GLU A 70 24.29 -12.83 -5.03
N THR A 71 24.08 -13.73 -4.07
CA THR A 71 22.97 -13.63 -3.13
C THR A 71 23.08 -12.28 -2.45
N PHE A 72 22.14 -11.39 -2.75
CA PHE A 72 22.07 -10.06 -2.13
C PHE A 72 22.22 -10.19 -0.62
N ARG A 73 23.21 -9.49 -0.08
CA ARG A 73 23.43 -9.37 1.36
C ARG A 73 23.08 -7.94 1.75
N PRO A 74 22.00 -7.70 2.51
CA PRO A 74 21.66 -6.36 2.93
C PRO A 74 22.80 -5.74 3.75
N ASP A 75 23.04 -4.44 3.56
CA ASP A 75 24.09 -3.71 4.29
C ASP A 75 23.75 -3.57 5.79
N ARG A 76 22.49 -3.81 6.14
CA ARG A 76 21.93 -3.74 7.50
C ARG A 76 21.38 -5.09 7.92
N ARG A 77 21.36 -5.36 9.22
CA ARG A 77 20.69 -6.56 9.73
C ARG A 77 19.19 -6.46 9.40
N PRO A 78 18.52 -7.58 9.07
CA PRO A 78 17.09 -7.57 8.75
C PRO A 78 16.21 -6.85 9.77
N LEU A 79 16.50 -7.05 11.06
CA LEU A 79 15.80 -6.38 12.14
C LEU A 79 15.97 -4.86 12.06
N ASP A 80 17.22 -4.38 12.01
CA ASP A 80 17.54 -2.95 11.94
C ASP A 80 16.90 -2.27 10.71
N PHE A 81 16.76 -3.01 9.61
CA PHE A 81 16.11 -2.53 8.40
C PHE A 81 14.60 -2.31 8.59
N ILE A 82 13.88 -3.32 9.10
CA ILE A 82 12.43 -3.22 9.24
C ILE A 82 11.99 -2.35 10.42
N THR A 83 12.86 -2.15 11.41
CA THR A 83 12.63 -1.30 12.58
C THR A 83 13.31 0.06 12.49
N ALA A 84 13.84 0.42 11.33
CA ALA A 84 14.46 1.73 11.14
C ALA A 84 13.46 2.84 11.48
N ALA A 85 13.93 3.86 12.19
CA ALA A 85 13.13 5.03 12.52
C ALA A 85 12.53 5.65 11.25
N ASP A 86 11.29 6.16 11.36
CA ASP A 86 10.57 6.83 10.28
C ASP A 86 10.46 6.03 8.97
N THR A 87 10.58 4.70 9.05
CA THR A 87 10.44 3.81 7.91
C THR A 87 9.03 3.24 7.87
N THR A 88 8.40 3.39 6.72
CA THR A 88 7.13 2.74 6.40
C THR A 88 7.28 1.98 5.09
N PHE A 89 6.52 0.91 4.91
CA PHE A 89 6.62 0.05 3.73
C PHE A 89 5.34 0.20 2.92
N GLY A 90 5.41 0.94 1.82
CA GLY A 90 4.31 1.18 0.89
C GLY A 90 4.16 0.03 -0.10
N PHE A 91 2.94 -0.46 -0.28
CA PHE A 91 2.67 -1.61 -1.13
C PHE A 91 3.00 -1.34 -2.60
N ASN A 92 3.89 -2.16 -3.17
CA ASN A 92 4.28 -2.10 -4.57
C ASN A 92 3.40 -3.05 -5.39
N PHE A 93 2.34 -2.50 -5.99
CA PHE A 93 1.39 -3.28 -6.78
C PHE A 93 2.06 -3.97 -7.95
N ASP A 94 2.88 -3.25 -8.71
CA ASP A 94 3.42 -3.74 -9.98
C ASP A 94 4.46 -4.86 -9.76
N ALA A 95 5.21 -4.83 -8.64
CA ALA A 95 6.15 -5.88 -8.26
C ALA A 95 5.50 -7.12 -7.60
N SER A 96 4.26 -6.98 -7.12
CA SER A 96 3.51 -8.03 -6.43
C SER A 96 2.74 -8.95 -7.38
N ASP A 97 2.52 -10.21 -6.97
CA ASP A 97 1.78 -11.20 -7.77
C ASP A 97 0.35 -10.76 -8.07
N VAL A 98 -0.30 -10.10 -7.10
CA VAL A 98 -1.65 -9.57 -7.28
C VAL A 98 -1.72 -8.47 -8.33
N GLY A 99 -0.68 -7.64 -8.46
CA GLY A 99 -0.66 -6.60 -9.48
C GLY A 99 -0.33 -7.17 -10.85
N LYS A 100 0.62 -8.10 -10.95
CA LYS A 100 0.89 -8.84 -12.20
C LYS A 100 -0.38 -9.50 -12.76
N LYS A 101 -1.07 -10.29 -11.93
CA LYS A 101 -2.34 -10.94 -12.30
C LYS A 101 -3.44 -9.94 -12.66
N ALA A 102 -3.47 -8.78 -12.00
CA ALA A 102 -4.44 -7.74 -12.32
C ALA A 102 -4.12 -7.02 -13.63
N LEU A 103 -2.84 -6.73 -13.91
CA LEU A 103 -2.38 -6.13 -15.15
C LEU A 103 -2.71 -7.04 -16.34
N GLU A 104 -2.37 -8.32 -16.27
CA GLU A 104 -2.71 -9.32 -17.29
C GLU A 104 -4.22 -9.38 -17.55
N ARG A 105 -5.02 -9.43 -16.48
CA ARG A 105 -6.49 -9.45 -16.57
C ARG A 105 -7.04 -8.17 -17.19
N CYS A 106 -6.49 -7.02 -16.83
CA CYS A 106 -6.94 -5.73 -17.33
C CYS A 106 -6.55 -5.53 -18.80
N GLU A 107 -5.37 -6.00 -19.21
CA GLU A 107 -4.94 -6.02 -20.60
C GLU A 107 -5.94 -6.82 -21.45
N SER A 108 -6.21 -8.07 -21.06
CA SER A 108 -7.15 -8.95 -21.76
C SER A 108 -8.57 -8.38 -21.85
N ARG A 109 -9.06 -7.70 -20.80
CA ARG A 109 -10.41 -7.11 -20.76
C ARG A 109 -10.52 -5.79 -21.51
N SER A 110 -9.42 -5.07 -21.68
CA SER A 110 -9.42 -3.76 -22.33
C SER A 110 -9.54 -3.85 -23.84
N GLY A 111 -9.23 -5.01 -24.45
CA GLY A 111 -9.21 -5.15 -25.90
C GLY A 111 -8.22 -4.20 -26.58
N GLY A 112 -7.16 -3.78 -25.87
CA GLY A 112 -6.18 -2.80 -26.35
C GLY A 112 -6.55 -1.33 -26.10
N ASP A 113 -7.73 -1.02 -25.53
CA ASP A 113 -8.08 0.36 -25.17
C ASP A 113 -7.28 0.84 -23.94
N PRO A 114 -6.40 1.86 -24.09
CA PRO A 114 -5.59 2.35 -22.98
C PRO A 114 -6.42 2.90 -21.82
N GLN A 115 -7.56 3.55 -22.09
CA GLN A 115 -8.40 4.13 -21.05
C GLN A 115 -9.10 3.04 -20.23
N ALA A 116 -9.71 2.05 -20.87
CA ALA A 116 -10.31 0.90 -20.19
C ALA A 116 -9.26 0.15 -19.34
N ARG A 117 -8.04 -0.03 -19.86
CA ARG A 117 -6.94 -0.64 -19.10
C ARG A 117 -6.61 0.16 -17.84
N ILE A 118 -6.39 1.48 -17.96
CA ILE A 118 -6.08 2.36 -16.82
C ILE A 118 -7.20 2.29 -15.76
N GLN A 119 -8.46 2.35 -16.20
CA GLN A 119 -9.61 2.26 -15.30
C GLN A 119 -9.67 0.92 -14.56
N CYS A 120 -9.44 -0.18 -15.29
CA CYS A 120 -9.41 -1.52 -14.71
C CYS A 120 -8.31 -1.65 -13.65
N VAL A 121 -7.08 -1.22 -13.96
CA VAL A 121 -5.94 -1.30 -13.03
C VAL A 121 -6.19 -0.42 -11.81
N ARG A 122 -6.73 0.78 -11.98
CA ARG A 122 -7.12 1.67 -10.87
C ARG A 122 -8.12 1.00 -9.93
N GLN A 123 -9.11 0.28 -10.47
CA GLN A 123 -10.08 -0.46 -9.66
C GLN A 123 -9.44 -1.67 -8.97
N ALA A 124 -8.52 -2.36 -9.62
CA ALA A 124 -7.76 -3.44 -8.99
C ALA A 124 -6.93 -2.93 -7.80
N ARG A 125 -6.25 -1.79 -7.95
CA ARG A 125 -5.51 -1.13 -6.86
C ARG A 125 -6.41 -0.75 -5.68
N LYS A 126 -7.62 -0.24 -5.92
CA LYS A 126 -8.59 0.12 -4.85
C LYS A 126 -9.06 -1.07 -4.01
N ARG A 127 -9.03 -2.28 -4.57
CA ARG A 127 -9.41 -3.52 -3.88
C ARG A 127 -8.31 -4.05 -2.97
N LEU A 128 -7.12 -3.46 -3.04
CA LEU A 128 -6.04 -3.83 -2.15
C LEU A 128 -6.40 -3.38 -0.73
N PRO A 129 -6.30 -4.30 0.23
CA PRO A 129 -6.75 -4.01 1.56
C PRO A 129 -5.78 -3.17 2.39
N VAL A 130 -4.47 -3.36 2.23
CA VAL A 130 -3.43 -2.65 2.97
C VAL A 130 -2.50 -1.99 1.97
N HIS A 131 -2.26 -0.70 2.19
CA HIS A 131 -1.38 0.10 1.35
C HIS A 131 -0.05 0.37 2.05
N VAL A 132 -0.01 0.36 3.37
CA VAL A 132 1.20 0.67 4.15
C VAL A 132 1.35 -0.29 5.32
N LEU A 133 2.58 -0.75 5.55
CA LEU A 133 2.99 -1.53 6.71
C LEU A 133 4.00 -0.71 7.53
N ARG A 134 3.93 -0.83 8.85
CA ARG A 134 4.90 -0.23 9.77
C ARG A 134 5.15 -1.16 10.95
N PHE A 135 6.40 -1.22 11.39
CA PHE A 135 6.80 -1.85 12.64
C PHE A 135 7.10 -0.75 13.64
N VAL A 136 6.32 -0.68 14.71
CA VAL A 136 6.41 0.40 15.70
C VAL A 136 6.75 -0.21 17.06
N ASN A 137 7.68 0.40 17.79
CA ASN A 137 7.90 0.08 19.19
C ASN A 137 6.98 0.97 20.03
N GLU A 138 5.94 0.37 20.62
CA GLU A 138 5.03 1.00 21.59
C GLU A 138 5.55 0.87 23.03
N GLY A 139 6.76 0.36 23.22
CA GLY A 139 7.38 0.21 24.53
C GLY A 139 7.89 1.54 25.04
N ASP A 140 7.58 1.86 26.29
CA ASP A 140 8.32 2.87 27.02
C ASP A 140 9.71 2.34 27.37
N LYS A 141 10.68 3.25 27.55
CA LYS A 141 12.08 2.90 27.90
C LYS A 141 12.18 1.97 29.11
N ASP A 142 11.19 2.02 30.02
CA ASP A 142 11.17 1.28 31.27
C ASP A 142 10.45 -0.08 31.18
N GLU A 143 9.58 -0.29 30.18
CA GLU A 143 8.74 -1.49 30.05
C GLU A 143 9.25 -2.49 29.00
N GLY A 144 10.39 -2.17 28.38
CA GLY A 144 11.02 -2.96 27.33
C GLY A 144 10.34 -2.84 25.96
N ASP A 145 10.91 -3.52 24.97
CA ASP A 145 10.45 -3.43 23.59
C ASP A 145 9.07 -4.07 23.39
N LYS A 146 8.08 -3.25 22.99
CA LYS A 146 6.74 -3.71 22.64
C LYS A 146 6.46 -3.42 21.18
N TRP A 147 6.87 -4.34 20.32
CA TRP A 147 6.71 -4.19 18.89
C TRP A 147 5.27 -4.48 18.43
N VAL A 148 4.78 -3.64 17.52
CA VAL A 148 3.53 -3.83 16.81
C VAL A 148 3.74 -3.78 15.30
N TRP A 149 3.05 -4.67 14.61
CA TRP A 149 2.81 -4.63 13.17
C TRP A 149 1.53 -3.84 12.94
N ALA A 150 1.68 -2.62 12.44
CA ALA A 150 0.57 -1.77 12.07
C ALA A 150 0.34 -1.81 10.55
N THR A 151 -0.92 -1.94 10.14
CA THR A 151 -1.33 -1.88 8.73
C THR A 151 -2.27 -0.71 8.50
N TYR A 152 -2.03 0.05 7.44
CA TYR A 152 -2.80 1.24 7.11
C TYR A 152 -3.35 1.18 5.68
N ARG A 153 -4.40 1.96 5.44
CA ARG A 153 -4.97 2.19 4.12
C ARG A 153 -5.16 3.68 3.88
N HIS A 154 -4.83 4.13 2.67
CA HIS A 154 -5.18 5.48 2.25
C HIS A 154 -6.69 5.62 2.04
N THR A 155 -7.28 6.60 2.69
CA THR A 155 -8.66 7.06 2.47
C THR A 155 -8.61 8.53 2.11
N GLY A 156 -8.63 8.82 0.80
CA GLY A 156 -8.29 10.16 0.30
C GLY A 156 -6.83 10.50 0.61
N ASN A 157 -6.60 11.63 1.28
CA ASN A 157 -5.28 12.09 1.70
C ASN A 157 -4.85 11.60 3.09
N LYS A 158 -5.69 10.83 3.80
CA LYS A 158 -5.42 10.35 5.16
C LYS A 158 -4.99 8.88 5.16
N LEU A 159 -4.13 8.52 6.10
CA LEU A 159 -3.93 7.12 6.47
C LEU A 159 -4.89 6.73 7.58
N VAL A 160 -5.60 5.63 7.37
CA VAL A 160 -6.46 5.03 8.39
C VAL A 160 -5.83 3.74 8.85
N THR A 161 -5.57 3.63 10.15
CA THR A 161 -5.11 2.41 10.79
C THR A 161 -6.20 1.34 10.67
N LEU A 162 -5.89 0.24 10.01
CA LEU A 162 -6.80 -0.89 9.88
C LEU A 162 -6.62 -1.88 11.03
N ARG A 163 -5.37 -2.21 11.33
CA ARG A 163 -5.04 -3.26 12.27
C ARG A 163 -3.70 -3.03 12.92
N ILE A 164 -3.65 -3.32 14.22
CA ILE A 164 -2.44 -3.31 15.05
C ILE A 164 -2.29 -4.72 15.60
N THR A 165 -1.19 -5.38 15.27
CA THR A 165 -0.88 -6.73 15.71
C THR A 165 0.37 -6.70 16.57
N PRO A 166 0.27 -6.96 17.87
CA PRO A 166 1.45 -7.04 18.71
C PRO A 166 2.26 -8.27 18.35
N ILE A 167 3.55 -8.06 18.18
CA ILE A 167 4.47 -9.03 17.60
C ILE A 167 5.72 -9.17 18.46
N LYS A 168 6.43 -10.27 18.23
CA LYS A 168 7.83 -10.42 18.58
C LYS A 168 8.59 -10.88 17.35
N PHE A 169 9.86 -10.50 17.29
CA PHE A 169 10.77 -11.01 16.27
C PHE A 169 11.29 -12.39 16.70
N GLY A 170 11.30 -13.33 15.76
CA GLY A 170 11.84 -14.67 15.92
C GLY A 170 13.17 -14.83 15.20
N ASP A 171 13.37 -16.00 14.60
CA ASP A 171 14.60 -16.32 13.89
C ASP A 171 14.88 -15.34 12.74
N THR A 172 16.15 -14.93 12.65
CA THR A 172 16.67 -14.02 11.64
C THR A 172 17.79 -14.72 10.88
N THR A 173 17.76 -14.65 9.56
CA THR A 173 18.84 -15.12 8.69
C THR A 173 19.57 -13.93 8.05
N ALA A 174 20.34 -14.14 6.97
CA ALA A 174 21.00 -13.04 6.26
C ALA A 174 20.02 -12.04 5.63
N ASN A 175 18.87 -12.52 5.13
CA ASN A 175 17.90 -11.71 4.40
C ASN A 175 16.45 -11.97 4.81
N THR A 176 16.21 -12.76 5.86
CA THR A 176 14.86 -13.01 6.35
C THR A 176 14.73 -12.74 7.84
N ILE A 177 13.54 -12.36 8.27
CA ILE A 177 13.16 -12.23 9.67
C ILE A 177 11.77 -12.80 9.89
N THR A 178 11.66 -13.63 10.91
CA THR A 178 10.37 -14.19 11.34
C THR A 178 9.67 -13.21 12.27
N VAL A 179 8.38 -12.96 12.00
CA VAL A 179 7.52 -12.16 12.87
C VAL A 179 6.40 -13.03 13.42
N ILE A 180 6.24 -13.04 14.74
CA ILE A 180 5.29 -13.90 15.45
C ILE A 180 4.27 -13.01 16.16
N ALA A 181 2.99 -13.24 15.92
CA ALA A 181 1.93 -12.55 16.63
C ALA A 181 1.84 -13.03 18.09
N VAL A 182 1.85 -12.10 19.03
CA VAL A 182 1.86 -12.40 20.48
C VAL A 182 0.45 -12.45 21.04
N ARG A 183 -0.46 -11.62 20.53
CA ARG A 183 -1.87 -11.59 20.93
C ARG A 183 -2.79 -11.34 19.75
N LYS A 184 -4.09 -11.47 19.98
CA LYS A 184 -5.11 -11.17 18.97
C LYS A 184 -4.92 -9.73 18.46
N PRO A 185 -4.96 -9.51 17.12
CA PRO A 185 -4.85 -8.17 16.58
C PRO A 185 -6.03 -7.29 17.00
N LEU A 186 -5.77 -6.00 17.14
CA LEU A 186 -6.75 -4.94 17.38
C LEU A 186 -7.13 -4.28 16.04
N GLY A 187 -8.34 -3.73 15.94
CA GLY A 187 -8.82 -3.00 14.77
C GLY A 187 -9.65 -3.82 13.77
N VAL A 188 -10.28 -3.11 12.83
CA VAL A 188 -11.19 -3.65 11.82
C VAL A 188 -10.48 -3.72 10.47
N GLY A 189 -10.45 -4.92 9.88
CA GLY A 189 -9.84 -5.02 8.57
C GLY A 189 -9.51 -6.41 8.04
N PRO A 190 -9.05 -6.42 6.78
CA PRO A 190 -8.54 -7.58 6.07
C PRO A 190 -7.37 -8.24 6.83
N ASN A 191 -7.34 -9.57 6.84
CA ASN A 191 -6.39 -10.35 7.62
C ASN A 191 -5.03 -10.54 6.92
N GLN A 192 -4.31 -9.44 6.74
CA GLN A 192 -2.93 -9.43 6.22
C GLN A 192 -1.86 -9.43 7.32
N SER A 193 -2.27 -9.38 8.59
CA SER A 193 -1.38 -9.60 9.73
C SER A 193 -0.99 -11.08 9.84
N PRO A 194 0.20 -11.40 10.37
CA PRO A 194 0.56 -12.78 10.68
C PRO A 194 -0.51 -13.39 11.59
N ARG A 195 -1.21 -14.44 11.13
CA ARG A 195 -2.20 -15.14 11.96
C ARG A 195 -1.56 -15.81 13.18
N ARG A 196 -0.31 -16.24 13.01
CA ARG A 196 0.58 -16.79 14.05
C ARG A 196 2.01 -16.37 13.79
N GLN A 197 2.44 -16.52 12.52
CA GLN A 197 3.79 -16.24 12.07
C GLN A 197 3.76 -15.74 10.62
N ALA A 198 4.67 -14.86 10.26
CA ALA A 198 5.00 -14.51 8.89
C ALA A 198 6.53 -14.44 8.76
N VAL A 199 7.04 -14.82 7.60
CA VAL A 199 8.44 -14.62 7.24
C VAL A 199 8.50 -13.40 6.33
N ILE A 200 9.32 -12.44 6.70
CA ILE A 200 9.64 -11.26 5.90
C ILE A 200 10.96 -11.54 5.21
N THR A 201 11.00 -11.40 3.89
CA THR A 201 12.23 -11.45 3.10
C THR A 201 12.63 -10.03 2.70
N ILE A 202 13.93 -9.74 2.72
CA ILE A 202 14.52 -8.44 2.38
C ILE A 202 15.39 -8.69 1.14
N PRO A 203 14.82 -8.53 -0.07
CA PRO A 203 15.54 -8.83 -1.31
C PRO A 203 16.54 -7.72 -1.68
N ASP A 204 16.36 -6.50 -1.16
CA ASP A 204 17.22 -5.34 -1.37
C ASP A 204 17.17 -4.38 -0.16
N ASN A 205 17.93 -3.28 -0.20
CA ASN A 205 17.98 -2.28 0.88
C ASN A 205 16.77 -1.31 0.90
N PHE A 206 15.74 -1.54 0.10
CA PHE A 206 14.62 -0.62 -0.10
C PHE A 206 13.26 -1.32 -0.18
N SER A 207 13.19 -2.64 0.03
CA SER A 207 11.93 -3.36 -0.05
C SER A 207 11.86 -4.54 0.90
N ILE A 208 10.64 -4.96 1.19
CA ILE A 208 10.32 -6.21 1.89
C ILE A 208 9.34 -7.02 1.07
N GLU A 209 9.42 -8.33 1.20
CA GLU A 209 8.49 -9.28 0.63
C GLU A 209 7.78 -10.09 1.71
N LEU A 210 6.49 -10.31 1.49
CA LEU A 210 5.62 -11.16 2.31
C LEU A 210 4.98 -12.21 1.43
N THR A 211 4.87 -13.44 1.93
CA THR A 211 4.09 -14.49 1.27
C THR A 211 2.71 -14.59 1.91
N ASP A 212 1.66 -14.28 1.14
CA ASP A 212 0.27 -14.40 1.56
C ASP A 212 -0.37 -15.63 0.87
N PRO A 213 -0.94 -16.59 1.61
CA PRO A 213 -1.52 -17.80 1.01
C PRO A 213 -2.64 -17.53 0.00
N ALA A 214 -3.39 -16.44 0.16
CA ALA A 214 -4.49 -16.09 -0.73
C ALA A 214 -4.05 -15.24 -1.93
N ARG A 215 -2.90 -14.58 -1.84
CA ARG A 215 -2.47 -13.55 -2.80
C ARG A 215 -1.11 -13.79 -3.45
N GLY A 216 -0.34 -14.74 -2.95
CA GLY A 216 1.03 -14.98 -3.39
C GLY A 216 1.99 -13.97 -2.77
N ARG A 217 3.04 -13.64 -3.53
CA ARG A 217 4.08 -12.70 -3.11
C ARG A 217 3.55 -11.26 -3.13
N LEU A 218 3.72 -10.58 -2.00
CA LEU A 218 3.40 -9.17 -1.78
C LEU A 218 4.71 -8.41 -1.53
N VAL A 219 4.98 -7.39 -2.33
CA VAL A 219 6.18 -6.55 -2.24
C VAL A 219 5.80 -5.20 -1.68
N TYR A 220 6.62 -4.66 -0.79
CA TYR A 220 6.45 -3.34 -0.22
C TYR A 220 7.77 -2.58 -0.29
N ASP A 221 7.75 -1.36 -0.80
CA ASP A 221 8.93 -0.49 -0.87
C ASP A 221 9.01 0.38 0.38
N ALA A 222 10.20 0.49 0.95
CA ALA A 222 10.52 1.43 2.00
C ALA A 222 10.28 2.87 1.52
N LYS A 223 9.56 3.62 2.34
CA LYS A 223 9.33 5.06 2.24
C LYS A 223 9.91 5.68 3.50
N LEU A 224 10.96 6.48 3.32
CA LEU A 224 11.61 7.25 4.36
C LEU A 224 10.97 8.64 4.41
N GLY A 225 10.57 9.07 5.61
CA GLY A 225 10.08 10.43 5.84
C GLY A 225 8.79 10.49 6.66
N LEU A 226 8.47 11.71 7.11
CA LEU A 226 7.28 12.01 7.91
C LEU A 226 6.02 11.72 7.09
N ILE A 227 5.40 10.58 7.34
CA ILE A 227 3.99 10.43 7.10
C ILE A 227 3.30 11.17 8.25
N PRO A 228 2.67 12.34 8.02
CA PRO A 228 1.91 12.99 9.08
C PRO A 228 0.79 12.03 9.51
N GLU A 229 0.78 11.68 10.80
CA GLU A 229 -0.28 10.87 11.41
C GLU A 229 -1.62 11.61 11.42
#